data_AF-A0A1A8MB85-F1
#
_entry.id   AF-A0A1A8MB85-F1
#
_cell.length_a   1.000
_cell.length_b   1.000
_cell.length_c   1.000
_cell.angle_alpha   90.00
_cell.angle_beta   90.00
_cell.angle_gamma   90.00
#
_symmetry.space_group_name_H-M   'P 1'
#
loop_
_entity.id
_entity.type
_entity.pdbx_description
1 polymer ?
#
loop_
_entity_poly.entity_id
_entity_poly.type
_entity_poly.pdbx_seq_one_letter_code
_entity_poly.pdbx_strand_id
1 'polypeptide(L)' 'PFTKMQFAIQHTWDSDPVDHEPIRISFSDGKAGLKMEVTGPFFNDPDAPSGEPGVGFPE' A
#
# COMPACT_ATOMS: atom_id res chain seq x y z
N PRO A 1 11.12 -3.58 -26.99
CA PRO A 1 11.08 -4.30 -25.69
C PRO A 1 10.42 -3.44 -24.62
N PHE A 2 9.30 -3.89 -24.04
CA PHE A 2 8.62 -3.18 -22.95
C PHE A 2 9.43 -3.36 -21.67
N THR A 3 10.47 -2.55 -21.46
CA THR A 3 11.45 -2.71 -20.36
C THR A 3 10.87 -2.38 -18.98
N LYS A 4 9.67 -1.77 -18.92
CA LYS A 4 8.93 -1.52 -17.69
C LYS A 4 7.43 -1.38 -17.96
N MET A 5 6.60 -2.13 -17.24
CA MET A 5 5.14 -1.95 -17.22
C MET A 5 4.74 -1.29 -15.90
N GLN A 6 3.83 -0.33 -15.92
CA GLN A 6 3.38 0.37 -14.71
C GLN A 6 1.86 0.46 -14.67
N PHE A 7 1.29 0.18 -13.49
CA PHE A 7 -0.13 0.26 -13.19
C PHE A 7 -0.33 1.15 -11.97
N ALA A 8 -1.51 1.79 -11.88
CA ALA A 8 -1.93 2.59 -10.73
C ALA A 8 -3.26 2.06 -10.20
N ILE A 9 -3.32 1.77 -8.90
CA ILE A 9 -4.56 1.45 -8.19
C ILE A 9 -5.18 2.79 -7.80
N GLN A 10 -6.30 3.10 -8.44
CA GLN A 10 -6.98 4.40 -8.32
C GLN A 10 -8.42 4.26 -7.81
N HIS A 11 -8.92 3.02 -7.70
CA HIS A 11 -10.28 2.76 -7.28
C HIS A 11 -10.29 1.67 -6.21
N THR A 12 -11.23 1.80 -5.28
CA THR A 12 -11.61 0.77 -4.32
C THR A 12 -12.35 -0.37 -5.02
N TRP A 13 -12.61 -1.44 -4.27
CA TRP A 13 -13.25 -2.65 -4.79
C TRP A 13 -14.69 -2.41 -5.32
N ASP A 14 -15.36 -1.38 -4.81
CA ASP A 14 -16.70 -0.90 -5.22
C ASP A 14 -16.65 0.20 -6.29
N SER A 15 -15.49 0.40 -6.92
CA SER A 15 -15.26 1.37 -8.00
C SER A 15 -15.25 2.84 -7.61
N ASP A 16 -15.33 3.17 -6.32
CA ASP A 16 -15.13 4.54 -5.86
C ASP A 16 -13.64 4.94 -6.00
N PRO A 17 -13.32 6.21 -6.24
CA PRO A 17 -11.94 6.67 -6.28
C PRO A 17 -11.29 6.58 -4.89
N VAL A 18 -10.01 6.24 -4.85
CA VAL A 18 -9.23 6.31 -3.60
C VAL A 18 -9.04 7.76 -3.16
N ASP A 19 -8.96 8.00 -1.85
CA ASP A 19 -8.82 9.33 -1.23
C ASP A 19 -7.37 9.72 -0.92
N HIS A 20 -6.40 8.92 -1.39
CA HIS A 20 -4.97 9.10 -1.20
C HIS A 20 -4.21 9.06 -2.53
N GLU A 21 -2.89 9.31 -2.52
CA GLU A 21 -2.08 9.13 -3.73
C GLU A 21 -2.15 7.67 -4.24
N PRO A 22 -2.39 7.44 -5.55
CA PRO A 22 -2.53 6.09 -6.09
C PRO A 22 -1.32 5.19 -5.81
N ILE A 23 -1.59 3.95 -5.44
CA ILE A 23 -0.55 2.93 -5.29
C ILE A 23 -0.08 2.53 -6.70
N ARG A 24 1.23 2.59 -6.94
CA ARG A 24 1.86 2.26 -8.22
C ARG A 24 2.54 0.91 -8.15
N ILE A 25 2.25 0.06 -9.12
CA ILE A 25 2.90 -1.24 -9.30
C ILE A 25 3.72 -1.18 -10.58
N SER A 26 5.02 -1.42 -10.48
CA SER A 26 5.94 -1.50 -11.62
C SER A 26 6.44 -2.93 -11.80
N PHE A 27 6.38 -3.44 -13.02
CA PHE A 27 6.97 -4.70 -13.42
C PHE A 27 8.16 -4.46 -14.36
N SER A 28 9.25 -5.17 -14.14
CA SER A 28 10.44 -5.17 -15.00
C SER A 28 11.09 -6.54 -15.05
N ASP A 29 11.95 -6.75 -16.05
CA ASP A 29 12.73 -7.99 -16.15
C ASP A 29 13.67 -8.12 -14.94
N GLY A 30 13.59 -9.24 -14.22
CA GLY A 30 14.48 -9.62 -13.13
C GLY A 30 15.48 -10.69 -13.56
N LYS A 31 16.60 -10.83 -12.83
CA LYS A 31 17.67 -11.80 -13.15
C LYS A 31 17.20 -13.27 -13.22
N ALA A 32 16.09 -13.62 -12.57
CA ALA A 32 15.53 -14.97 -12.54
C ALA A 32 13.99 -15.00 -12.63
N GLY A 33 13.37 -13.95 -13.20
CA GLY A 33 11.91 -13.85 -13.26
C GLY A 33 11.41 -12.42 -13.42
N LEU A 34 10.17 -12.15 -13.00
CA LEU A 34 9.56 -10.82 -13.05
C LEU A 34 9.84 -10.07 -11.75
N LYS A 35 10.47 -8.88 -11.82
CA LYS A 35 10.62 -8.00 -10.67
C LYS A 35 9.37 -7.13 -10.54
N MET A 36 8.73 -7.17 -9.38
CA MET A 36 7.61 -6.29 -9.03
C MET A 36 8.07 -5.28 -7.97
N GLU A 37 7.77 -4.01 -8.18
CA GLU A 37 8.01 -2.92 -7.24
C GLU A 37 6.70 -2.21 -6.96
N VAL A 38 6.40 -1.96 -5.68
CA VAL A 38 5.19 -1.27 -5.24
C VAL A 38 5.60 0.04 -4.55
N THR A 39 4.95 1.14 -4.90
CA THR A 39 5.16 2.45 -4.30
C THR A 39 3.81 3.07 -3.95
N GLY A 40 3.68 3.61 -2.76
CA GLY A 40 2.45 4.25 -2.32
C GLY A 40 2.63 4.92 -0.95
N PRO A 41 1.59 5.58 -0.47
CA PRO A 41 1.57 6.15 0.88
C PRO A 41 1.74 5.07 1.94
N PHE A 42 2.44 5.42 3.03
CA PHE A 42 2.54 4.59 4.21
C PHE A 42 1.41 4.92 5.17
N PHE A 43 0.50 3.98 5.37
CA PHE A 43 -0.56 4.09 6.37
C PHE A 43 0.01 3.53 7.68
N ASN A 44 0.46 4.43 8.56
CA ASN A 44 0.79 4.03 9.93
C ASN A 44 -0.44 3.39 10.58
N ASP A 45 -0.20 2.43 11.48
CA ASP A 45 -1.23 2.05 12.44
C ASP A 45 -1.64 3.31 13.21
N PRO A 46 -2.94 3.48 13.53
CA PRO A 46 -3.35 4.53 14.44
C PRO A 46 -2.57 4.36 15.75
N ASP A 47 -2.20 5.48 16.37
CA ASP A 47 -1.57 5.43 17.69
C ASP A 47 -2.43 4.59 18.63
N ALA A 48 -1.77 3.74 19.42
CA ALA A 48 -2.47 3.02 20.46
C ALA A 48 -3.25 4.03 21.33
N PRO A 49 -4.47 3.70 21.77
CA PRO A 49 -5.20 4.58 22.68
C PRO A 49 -4.29 4.93 23.87
N SER A 50 -4.45 6.12 24.43
CA SER A 50 -3.76 6.44 25.69
C SER A 50 -4.28 5.50 26.79
N GLY A 51 -3.38 4.86 27.53
CA GLY A 51 -3.73 3.95 28.62
C GLY A 51 -2.64 3.91 29.68
N GLU A 52 -3.02 3.62 30.93
CA GLU A 52 -2.03 3.40 31.99
C GLU A 52 -1.23 2.11 31.73
N PRO A 53 0.10 2.12 31.91
CA PRO A 53 0.91 0.93 31.75
C PRO A 53 0.39 -0.24 32.61
N GLY A 54 0.09 -1.36 31.96
CA GLY A 54 -0.40 -2.57 32.63
C GLY A 54 -1.92 -2.69 32.76
N VAL A 55 -2.69 -1.72 32.26
CA VAL A 55 -4.16 -1.80 32.17
C VAL A 55 -4.55 -2.17 30.74
N GLY A 56 -5.49 -3.11 30.57
CA GLY A 56 -6.04 -3.46 29.26
C GLY A 56 -6.87 -2.31 28.67
N PHE A 57 -6.86 -2.15 27.35
CA PHE A 57 -7.75 -1.21 26.69
C PHE A 57 -9.22 -1.66 26.86
N PRO A 58 -10.15 -0.75 27.19
CA PRO A 58 -11.58 -1.07 27.20
C PRO A 58 -12.04 -1.45 25.78
N GLU A 59 -12.99 -2.39 25.69
CA GLU A 59 -13.69 -2.75 24.44
C GLU A 59 -14.61 -1.62 23.94
#